data_AF-A0A0F0HEM6-F1
#
_entry.id   AF-A0A0F0HEM6-F1
#
_cell.length_a   1.000
_cell.length_b   1.000
_cell.length_c   1.000
_cell.angle_alpha   90.00
_cell.angle_beta   90.00
_cell.angle_gamma   90.00
#
_symmetry.space_group_name_H-M   'P 1'
#
loop_
_entity.id
_entity.type
_entity.pdbx_description
1 polymer ?
#
loop_
_entity_poly.entity_id
_entity_poly.type
_entity_poly.pdbx_seq_one_letter_code
_entity_poly.pdbx_strand_id
1 'polypeptide(L)'
;MELKPSSNPLSDAEREAILASPGFGRHFTDHMVTIKWTEGRGWHDAELVPYAPLSIDPANMTLHYAQTIFEGLKAYRQPDGTVATFRPEANAERFQASARRMAMPELP
;
A
#
# COMPACT_ATOMS: atom_id res chain seq x y z
N MET A 1 -11.81 -2.04 -8.42
CA MET A 1 -11.47 -1.66 -7.04
C MET A 1 -12.64 -0.89 -6.47
N GLU A 2 -13.11 -1.25 -5.28
CA GLU A 2 -14.14 -0.50 -4.56
C GLU A 2 -13.49 0.68 -3.79
N LEU A 3 -14.16 1.82 -3.73
CA LEU A 3 -13.67 3.01 -3.03
C LEU A 3 -14.50 3.24 -1.76
N LYS A 4 -13.84 3.18 -0.60
CA LYS A 4 -14.43 3.44 0.72
C LYS A 4 -13.63 4.56 1.41
N PRO A 5 -13.85 5.83 1.03
CA PRO A 5 -13.14 6.95 1.62
C PRO A 5 -13.37 7.07 3.13
N SER A 6 -12.37 7.59 3.85
CA SER A 6 -12.47 7.91 5.27
C SER A 6 -13.57 8.93 5.52
N SER A 7 -14.42 8.63 6.50
CA SER A 7 -15.41 9.57 7.03
C SER A 7 -14.81 10.60 8.00
N ASN A 8 -13.54 10.42 8.37
CA ASN A 8 -12.82 11.31 9.29
C ASN A 8 -11.39 11.59 8.77
N PRO A 9 -11.24 12.25 7.60
CA PRO A 9 -9.92 12.63 7.09
C PRO A 9 -9.32 13.74 7.96
N LEU A 10 -7.99 13.85 7.97
CA LEU A 10 -7.31 14.99 8.59
C LEU A 10 -7.79 16.32 7.97
N SER A 11 -7.93 17.33 8.83
CA SER A 11 -8.19 18.70 8.37
C SER A 11 -7.04 19.22 7.51
N ASP A 12 -7.30 20.21 6.66
CA ASP A 12 -6.26 20.84 5.85
C ASP A 12 -5.13 21.41 6.73
N ALA A 13 -5.48 22.04 7.85
CA ALA A 13 -4.49 22.61 8.78
C ALA A 13 -3.56 21.55 9.38
N GLU A 14 -4.10 20.41 9.80
CA GLU A 14 -3.29 19.30 10.35
C GLU A 14 -2.40 18.67 9.28
N ARG A 15 -2.93 18.49 8.07
CA ARG A 15 -2.18 17.96 6.92
C ARG A 15 -1.03 18.89 6.54
N GLU A 16 -1.27 20.19 6.44
CA GLU A 16 -0.21 21.18 6.14
C GLU A 16 0.87 21.22 7.23
N ALA A 17 0.47 21.13 8.50
CA ALA A 17 1.42 21.06 9.61
C ALA A 17 2.34 19.83 9.52
N ILE A 18 1.80 18.67 9.13
CA ILE A 18 2.60 17.45 8.87
C ILE A 18 3.53 17.66 7.67
N LEU A 19 3.02 18.20 6.57
CA LEU A 19 3.77 18.38 5.33
C LEU A 19 4.93 19.38 5.45
N ALA A 20 4.88 20.29 6.43
CA ALA A 20 5.99 21.20 6.72
C ALA A 20 7.26 20.49 7.23
N SER A 21 7.13 19.35 7.92
CA SER A 21 8.27 18.53 8.38
C SER A 21 7.87 17.06 8.60
N PRO A 22 7.62 16.30 7.53
CA PRO A 22 7.00 14.96 7.62
C PRO A 22 7.99 13.86 8.05
N GLY A 23 9.30 14.13 7.99
CA GLY A 23 10.33 13.10 8.17
C GLY A 23 10.19 11.97 7.15
N PHE A 24 10.59 10.76 7.54
CA PHE A 24 10.47 9.55 6.70
C PHE A 24 9.71 8.46 7.44
N GLY A 25 8.61 7.97 6.87
CA GLY A 25 7.84 6.84 7.39
C GLY A 25 7.18 7.06 8.76
N ARG A 26 6.92 8.33 9.14
CA ARG A 26 6.35 8.69 10.46
C ARG A 26 4.85 8.98 10.43
N HIS A 27 4.37 9.51 9.31
CA HIS A 27 2.97 9.87 9.09
C HIS A 27 2.44 9.12 7.88
N PHE A 28 1.17 8.72 7.94
CA PHE A 28 0.48 7.96 6.91
C PHE A 28 -0.74 8.75 6.43
N THR A 29 -1.15 8.53 5.19
CA THR A 29 -2.34 9.19 4.60
C THR A 29 -3.63 8.64 5.19
N ASP A 30 -4.74 9.33 4.96
CA ASP A 30 -6.06 8.97 5.47
C ASP A 30 -6.58 7.60 4.97
N HIS A 31 -5.95 7.04 3.93
CA HIS A 31 -6.36 5.82 3.26
C HIS A 31 -5.20 4.85 3.04
N MET A 32 -5.55 3.58 2.84
CA MET A 32 -4.67 2.51 2.35
C MET A 32 -5.41 1.66 1.31
N VAL A 33 -4.66 0.89 0.52
CA VAL A 33 -5.23 -0.07 -0.45
C VAL A 33 -5.03 -1.48 0.07
N THR A 34 -6.05 -2.33 -0.05
CA THR A 34 -5.99 -3.76 0.27
C THR A 34 -6.51 -4.58 -0.90
N ILE A 35 -5.94 -5.77 -1.10
CA ILE A 35 -6.40 -6.76 -2.08
C ILE A 35 -6.21 -8.13 -1.42
N LYS A 36 -7.22 -9.00 -1.52
CA LYS A 36 -7.16 -10.36 -0.94
C LYS A 36 -6.74 -11.36 -1.99
N TRP A 37 -6.09 -12.42 -1.54
CA TRP A 37 -5.85 -13.62 -2.34
C TRP A 37 -6.39 -14.84 -1.61
N THR A 38 -6.98 -15.77 -2.35
CA THR A 38 -7.39 -17.08 -1.82
C THR A 38 -7.16 -18.14 -2.89
N GLU A 39 -6.67 -19.29 -2.47
CA GLU A 39 -6.47 -20.44 -3.36
C GLU A 39 -7.78 -20.81 -4.08
N GLY A 40 -7.71 -21.09 -5.37
CA GLY A 40 -8.87 -21.36 -6.22
C GLY A 40 -9.67 -20.12 -6.67
N ARG A 41 -9.58 -18.98 -5.97
CA ARG A 41 -10.24 -17.70 -6.36
C ARG A 41 -9.29 -16.70 -7.00
N GLY A 42 -8.01 -16.73 -6.63
CA GLY A 42 -7.01 -15.75 -7.07
C GLY A 42 -7.13 -14.42 -6.32
N TRP A 43 -6.64 -13.34 -6.92
CA TRP A 43 -6.76 -11.99 -6.37
C TRP A 43 -8.16 -11.43 -6.53
N HIS A 44 -8.72 -10.86 -5.47
CA HIS A 44 -10.09 -10.36 -5.43
C HIS A 44 -10.26 -9.32 -4.33
N ASP A 45 -11.46 -8.72 -4.25
CA ASP A 45 -11.85 -7.72 -3.25
C ASP A 45 -10.79 -6.61 -3.09
N ALA A 46 -10.38 -6.02 -4.22
CA ALA A 46 -9.49 -4.87 -4.23
C ALA A 46 -10.25 -3.62 -3.76
N GLU A 47 -9.76 -2.97 -2.71
CA GLU A 47 -10.44 -1.86 -2.05
C GLU A 47 -9.45 -0.73 -1.67
N LEU A 48 -9.89 0.52 -1.81
CA LEU A 48 -9.34 1.65 -1.08
C LEU A 48 -10.18 1.86 0.19
N VAL A 49 -9.54 1.86 1.35
CA VAL A 49 -10.19 1.92 2.67
C VAL A 49 -9.49 2.93 3.57
N PRO A 50 -10.10 3.37 4.69
CA PRO A 50 -9.42 4.22 5.65
C PRO A 50 -8.18 3.53 6.23
N TYR A 51 -7.12 4.29 6.50
CA TYR A 51 -5.93 3.75 7.16
C TYR A 51 -6.29 3.23 8.56
N ALA A 52 -6.00 1.97 8.83
CA ALA A 52 -6.39 1.30 10.07
C ALA A 52 -5.44 0.14 10.42
N PRO A 53 -5.41 -0.31 11.70
CA PRO A 53 -4.70 -1.52 12.07
C PRO A 53 -5.18 -2.74 11.28
N LEU A 54 -4.24 -3.63 10.93
CA LEU A 54 -4.56 -4.90 10.28
C LEU A 54 -5.00 -5.93 11.33
N SER A 55 -6.13 -6.60 11.06
CA SER A 55 -6.53 -7.80 11.81
C SER A 55 -5.87 -9.01 11.17
N ILE A 56 -5.00 -9.69 11.93
CA ILE A 56 -4.25 -10.86 11.47
C ILE A 56 -4.39 -12.00 12.47
N ASP A 57 -4.52 -13.22 11.97
CA ASP A 57 -4.48 -14.42 12.81
C ASP A 57 -3.09 -14.55 13.48
N PRO A 58 -3.01 -14.86 14.78
CA PRO A 58 -1.73 -15.03 15.47
C PRO A 58 -0.81 -16.10 14.86
N ALA A 59 -1.35 -17.09 14.14
CA ALA A 59 -0.62 -18.13 13.43
C ALA A 59 -0.29 -17.78 11.97
N ASN A 60 -0.54 -16.54 11.52
CA ASN A 60 -0.25 -16.11 10.15
C ASN A 60 1.24 -16.29 9.80
N MET A 61 1.53 -16.85 8.61
CA MET A 61 2.90 -17.15 8.16
C MET A 61 3.83 -15.94 8.15
N THR A 62 3.29 -14.72 7.98
CA THR A 62 4.06 -13.47 8.12
C THR A 62 4.77 -13.39 9.47
N LEU A 63 4.10 -13.79 10.54
CA LEU A 63 4.59 -13.64 11.91
C LEU A 63 5.56 -14.75 12.34
N HIS A 64 5.41 -15.95 11.78
CA HIS A 64 6.18 -17.13 12.19
C HIS A 64 7.34 -17.46 11.25
N TYR A 65 7.15 -17.22 9.95
CA TYR A 65 8.07 -17.67 8.91
C TYR A 65 8.48 -16.56 7.95
N ALA A 66 8.11 -15.30 8.26
CA ALA A 66 8.47 -14.12 7.49
C ALA A 66 8.17 -14.25 5.98
N GLN A 67 7.08 -14.94 5.61
CA GLN A 67 6.65 -15.02 4.21
C GLN A 67 5.96 -13.70 3.81
N THR A 68 6.77 -12.66 3.63
CA THR A 68 6.35 -11.32 3.22
C THR A 68 7.37 -10.68 2.30
N ILE A 69 6.89 -9.76 1.48
CA ILE A 69 7.67 -8.94 0.55
C ILE A 69 7.14 -7.50 0.59
N PHE A 70 7.94 -6.53 0.17
CA PHE A 70 7.55 -5.13 0.11
C PHE A 70 8.12 -4.45 -1.13
N GLU A 71 7.61 -3.27 -1.46
CA GLU A 71 8.16 -2.39 -2.48
C GLU A 71 8.33 -0.95 -1.98
N GLY A 72 9.17 -0.20 -2.67
CA GLY A 72 9.48 1.20 -2.36
C GLY A 72 9.49 2.05 -3.63
N LEU A 73 8.52 2.94 -3.75
CA LEU A 73 8.44 3.95 -4.81
C LEU A 73 7.89 5.27 -4.26
N LYS A 74 7.92 6.31 -5.09
CA LYS A 74 7.54 7.66 -4.70
C LYS A 74 6.57 8.26 -5.71
N ALA A 75 5.70 9.14 -5.22
CA ALA A 75 4.86 10.01 -6.03
C ALA A 75 5.32 11.45 -5.86
N TYR A 76 5.36 12.20 -6.95
CA TYR A 76 5.89 13.56 -7.01
C TYR A 76 4.88 14.47 -7.67
N ARG A 77 4.47 15.53 -6.97
CA ARG A 77 3.69 16.62 -7.57
C ARG A 77 4.56 17.36 -8.58
N GLN A 78 4.03 17.55 -9.78
CA GLN A 78 4.69 18.26 -10.87
C GLN A 78 4.30 19.74 -10.87
N PRO A 79 5.12 20.62 -11.51
CA PRO A 79 4.81 22.04 -11.61
C PRO A 79 3.47 22.37 -12.28
N ASP A 80 2.97 21.49 -13.15
CA ASP A 80 1.67 21.62 -13.83
C ASP A 80 0.48 21.15 -12.99
N GLY A 81 0.73 20.72 -11.74
CA GLY A 81 -0.27 20.21 -10.81
C GLY A 81 -0.54 18.71 -10.92
N THR A 82 0.00 18.01 -11.93
CA THR A 82 -0.13 16.56 -12.07
C THR A 82 0.71 15.82 -11.02
N VAL A 83 0.51 14.51 -10.91
CA VAL A 83 1.32 13.63 -10.04
C VAL A 83 1.99 12.59 -10.92
N ALA A 84 3.31 12.45 -10.78
CA ALA A 84 4.10 11.46 -11.50
C ALA A 84 4.80 10.51 -10.53
N THR A 85 5.15 9.32 -11.03
CA THR A 85 6.01 8.37 -10.35
C THR A 85 7.11 7.90 -11.30
N PHE A 86 8.24 7.47 -10.77
CA PHE A 86 9.40 7.10 -11.58
C PHE A 86 9.50 5.58 -11.74
N ARG A 87 9.31 5.11 -12.98
CA ARG A 87 9.40 3.69 -13.38
C ARG A 87 8.59 2.71 -12.49
N PRO A 88 7.31 2.98 -12.22
CA PRO A 88 6.49 2.11 -11.36
C PRO A 88 6.40 0.68 -11.90
N GLU A 89 6.48 0.49 -13.21
CA GLU A 89 6.47 -0.83 -13.85
C GLU A 89 7.68 -1.68 -13.43
N ALA A 90 8.85 -1.05 -13.25
CA ALA A 90 10.04 -1.77 -12.77
C ALA A 90 9.90 -2.19 -11.30
N ASN A 91 9.17 -1.42 -10.48
CA ASN A 91 8.81 -1.82 -9.12
C ASN A 91 7.81 -2.99 -9.15
N ALA A 92 6.82 -2.96 -10.04
CA ALA A 92 5.84 -4.04 -10.19
C ALA A 92 6.50 -5.37 -10.62
N GLU A 93 7.37 -5.32 -11.63
CA GLU A 93 8.17 -6.47 -12.09
C GLU A 93 9.03 -7.06 -10.96
N ARG A 94 9.64 -6.19 -10.14
CA ARG A 94 10.44 -6.63 -8.99
C ARG A 94 9.59 -7.20 -7.86
N PHE A 95 8.39 -6.67 -7.64
CA PHE A 95 7.43 -7.24 -6.68
C PHE A 95 7.01 -8.65 -7.10
N GLN A 96 6.69 -8.86 -8.38
CA GLN A 96 6.40 -10.19 -8.94
C GLN A 96 7.59 -11.14 -8.82
N ALA A 97 8.81 -10.68 -9.12
CA ALA A 97 10.02 -11.47 -8.93
C ALA A 97 10.25 -11.88 -7.46
N SER A 98 9.94 -10.97 -6.53
CA SER A 98 10.02 -11.23 -5.09
C SER A 98 8.96 -12.24 -4.65
N ALA A 99 7.74 -12.14 -5.16
CA ALA A 99 6.67 -13.09 -4.91
C ALA A 99 7.05 -14.50 -5.36
N ARG A 100 7.57 -14.66 -6.58
CA ARG A 100 8.12 -15.93 -7.06
C ARG A 100 9.19 -16.49 -6.13
N ARG A 101 10.14 -15.65 -5.72
CA ARG A 101 11.24 -16.06 -4.83
C ARG A 101 10.77 -16.53 -3.46
N MET A 102 9.67 -15.96 -2.96
CA MET A 102 9.06 -16.27 -1.66
C MET A 102 7.90 -17.28 -1.75
N ALA A 103 7.67 -17.89 -2.92
CA ALA A 103 6.56 -18.80 -3.18
C ALA A 103 5.19 -18.21 -2.82
N MET A 104 5.00 -16.93 -3.17
CA MET A 104 3.76 -16.17 -3.01
C MET A 104 3.08 -15.97 -4.37
N PRO A 105 1.75 -15.78 -4.42
CA PRO A 105 1.06 -15.41 -5.65
C PRO A 105 1.56 -14.07 -6.18
N GLU A 106 1.80 -13.99 -7.49
CA GLU A 106 2.18 -12.74 -8.16
C GLU A 106 0.96 -11.83 -8.30
N LEU A 107 1.09 -10.54 -7.97
CA LEU A 107 0.05 -9.54 -8.21
C LEU A 107 -0.04 -9.23 -9.72
N PRO A 108 -1.23 -9.27 -10.35
CA PRO A 108 -1.41 -9.06 -11.78
C PRO A 108 -1.29 -7.59 -12.19
#